data_AF-A0A5J4PF86-F1
#
_entry.id   AF-A0A5J4PF86-F1
#
_cell.length_a   1.000
_cell.length_b   1.000
_cell.length_c   1.000
_cell.angle_alpha   90.00
_cell.angle_beta   90.00
_cell.angle_gamma   90.00
#
_symmetry.space_group_name_H-M   'P 1'
#
loop_
_entity.id
_entity.type
_entity.pdbx_description
1 polymer ?
#
loop_
_entity_poly.entity_id
_entity_poly.type
_entity_poly.pdbx_seq_one_letter_code
_entity_poly.pdbx_strand_id
1 'polypeptide(L)'
;NDLTKLLPTVKVNYGFFESFPAGIILGANTLKGYVSDMKHVFSKEGAKQLGGFATIGSIFPAEWDWHQFWYMTAFLSIILAFMNILPIPALDGGHVLFLFYEIITRRKPSDKFMEYAQITGMVLLFGLLIWANLNDVLRFLF
;
A
#
# COMPACT_ATOMS: atom_id res chain seq x y z
N ASN A 1 -34.54 -6.04 3.75
CA ASN A 1 -35.48 -5.88 2.62
C ASN A 1 -35.02 -4.75 1.71
N ASP A 2 -34.98 -5.03 0.41
CA ASP A 2 -35.03 -4.14 -0.78
C ASP A 2 -33.81 -3.42 -1.38
N LEU A 3 -32.65 -3.27 -0.76
CA LEU A 3 -31.51 -2.61 -1.46
C LEU A 3 -30.96 -3.41 -2.65
N THR A 4 -31.00 -4.74 -2.59
CA THR A 4 -30.55 -5.65 -3.67
C THR A 4 -31.50 -5.71 -4.85
N LYS A 5 -32.78 -5.32 -4.69
CA LYS A 5 -33.73 -5.15 -5.81
C LYS A 5 -33.61 -3.79 -6.48
N LEU A 6 -33.16 -2.77 -5.74
CA LEU A 6 -32.96 -1.40 -6.25
C LEU A 6 -31.59 -1.24 -6.96
N LEU A 7 -30.58 -2.03 -6.58
CA LEU A 7 -29.24 -2.04 -7.18
C LEU A 7 -28.85 -3.48 -7.57
N PRO A 8 -29.32 -4.01 -8.72
CA PRO A 8 -28.94 -5.35 -9.15
C PRO A 8 -27.42 -5.43 -9.35
N THR A 9 -26.74 -6.24 -8.56
CA THR A 9 -25.30 -6.51 -8.74
C THR A 9 -25.13 -7.35 -9.99
N VAL A 10 -24.70 -6.72 -11.08
CA VAL A 10 -24.38 -7.41 -12.33
C VAL A 10 -23.03 -8.10 -12.17
N LYS A 11 -23.03 -9.44 -12.10
CA LYS A 11 -21.80 -10.22 -12.22
C LYS A 11 -21.42 -10.28 -13.69
N VAL A 12 -20.35 -9.59 -14.07
CA VAL A 12 -19.79 -9.63 -15.42
C VAL A 12 -18.71 -10.71 -15.44
N ASN A 13 -18.90 -11.73 -16.28
CA ASN A 13 -17.87 -12.73 -16.54
C ASN A 13 -17.05 -12.27 -17.73
N TYR A 14 -15.75 -12.05 -17.54
CA TYR A 14 -14.84 -11.67 -18.61
C TYR A 14 -14.27 -12.92 -19.28
N GLY A 15 -14.24 -12.96 -20.61
CA GLY A 15 -13.42 -13.93 -21.33
C GLY A 15 -11.93 -13.71 -21.07
N PHE A 16 -11.09 -14.67 -21.45
CA PHE A 16 -9.63 -14.59 -21.26
C PHE A 16 -9.03 -13.27 -21.78
N PHE A 17 -9.34 -12.89 -23.01
CA PHE A 17 -8.83 -11.65 -23.59
C PHE A 17 -9.47 -10.37 -23.02
N GLU A 18 -10.72 -10.44 -22.58
CA GLU A 18 -11.41 -9.30 -21.97
C GLU A 18 -10.94 -9.03 -20.53
N SER A 19 -10.42 -10.06 -19.86
CA SER A 19 -9.91 -9.95 -18.49
C SER A 19 -8.66 -9.08 -18.39
N PHE A 20 -7.85 -8.95 -19.45
CA PHE A 20 -6.67 -8.08 -19.46
C PHE A 20 -7.04 -6.59 -19.33
N PRO A 21 -7.84 -5.98 -20.25
CA PRO A 21 -8.24 -4.59 -20.11
C PRO A 21 -9.08 -4.36 -18.85
N ALA A 22 -9.97 -5.30 -18.50
CA ALA A 22 -10.74 -5.22 -17.26
C ALA A 22 -9.83 -5.20 -16.01
N GLY A 23 -8.80 -6.04 -15.99
CA GLY A 23 -7.80 -6.11 -14.93
C GLY A 23 -6.98 -4.83 -14.80
N ILE A 24 -6.61 -4.20 -15.91
CA ILE A 24 -5.93 -2.88 -15.89
C ILE A 24 -6.83 -1.82 -15.28
N ILE A 25 -8.10 -1.76 -15.68
CA ILE A 25 -9.08 -0.81 -15.14
C ILE A 25 -9.29 -1.05 -13.64
N LEU A 26 -9.44 -2.32 -13.24
CA LEU A 26 -9.55 -2.70 -11.83
C LEU A 26 -8.30 -2.26 -11.05
N GLY A 27 -7.11 -2.56 -11.55
CA GLY A 27 -5.84 -2.15 -10.93
C GLY A 27 -5.71 -0.64 -10.78
N ALA A 28 -6.08 0.13 -11.81
CA ALA A 28 -6.06 1.60 -11.76
C ALA A 28 -7.06 2.15 -10.72
N ASN A 29 -8.26 1.57 -10.64
CA ASN A 29 -9.26 1.96 -9.64
C ASN A 29 -8.81 1.59 -8.22
N THR A 30 -8.24 0.41 -8.04
CA THR A 30 -7.65 -0.05 -6.77
C THR A 30 -6.53 0.88 -6.32
N LEU A 31 -5.62 1.26 -7.23
CA LEU A 31 -4.55 2.22 -6.94
C LEU A 31 -5.13 3.58 -6.53
N LYS A 32 -6.13 4.08 -7.27
CA LYS A 32 -6.79 5.35 -6.94
C LYS A 32 -7.47 5.32 -5.57
N GLY A 33 -8.12 4.22 -5.24
CA GLY A 33 -8.70 3.97 -3.91
C GLY A 33 -7.63 4.01 -2.83
N TYR A 34 -6.56 3.24 -3.01
CA TYR A 34 -5.45 3.18 -2.07
C TYR A 34 -4.78 4.54 -1.84
N VAL A 35 -4.57 5.33 -2.90
CA VAL A 35 -4.05 6.71 -2.80
C VAL A 35 -4.99 7.59 -1.97
N SER A 36 -6.31 7.42 -2.11
CA SER A 36 -7.30 8.15 -1.32
C SER A 36 -7.23 7.74 0.15
N ASP A 37 -7.16 6.43 0.43
CA ASP A 37 -7.07 5.88 1.77
C ASP A 37 -5.78 6.33 2.47
N MET A 38 -4.67 6.39 1.74
CA MET A 38 -3.40 6.86 2.29
C MET A 38 -3.47 8.31 2.80
N LYS A 39 -4.28 9.17 2.19
CA LYS A 39 -4.50 10.53 2.73
C LYS A 39 -5.13 10.49 4.13
N HIS A 40 -5.94 9.48 4.41
CA HIS A 40 -6.57 9.27 5.71
C HIS A 40 -5.67 8.56 6.73
N VAL A 41 -4.57 7.93 6.32
CA VAL A 41 -3.61 7.27 7.23
C VAL A 41 -2.99 8.26 8.22
N PHE A 42 -2.77 9.52 7.80
CA PHE A 42 -2.26 10.58 8.68
C PHE A 42 -3.29 11.11 9.69
N SER A 43 -4.54 10.60 9.66
CA SER A 43 -5.56 10.92 10.66
C SER A 43 -5.42 10.06 11.92
N LYS A 44 -6.01 10.51 13.04
CA LYS A 44 -6.04 9.74 14.31
C LYS A 44 -6.68 8.35 14.15
N GLU A 45 -7.63 8.22 13.24
CA GLU A 45 -8.32 6.97 12.94
C GLU A 45 -7.49 6.06 12.05
N GLY A 46 -6.75 6.63 11.09
CA GLY A 46 -5.81 5.90 10.23
C GLY A 46 -4.64 5.32 11.01
N ALA A 47 -4.08 6.07 11.95
CA ALA A 47 -2.98 5.61 12.81
C ALA A 47 -3.35 4.38 13.67
N LYS A 48 -4.63 4.24 14.05
CA LYS A 48 -5.13 3.07 14.79
C LYS A 48 -5.37 1.84 13.91
N GLN A 49 -5.52 2.04 12.61
CA GLN A 49 -5.76 0.99 11.61
C GLN A 49 -4.46 0.45 11.00
N LEU A 50 -3.32 1.01 11.38
CA LEU A 50 -2.00 0.47 11.02
C LEU A 50 -1.81 -0.88 11.72
N GLY A 51 -2.09 -1.95 10.97
CA GLY A 51 -1.84 -3.33 11.36
C GLY A 51 -0.49 -3.82 10.87
N GLY A 52 0.11 -4.73 11.62
CA GLY A 52 1.33 -5.43 11.26
C GLY A 52 1.06 -6.70 10.43
N PHE A 53 1.92 -7.70 10.59
CA PHE A 53 1.82 -8.95 9.83
C PHE A 53 0.57 -9.78 10.18
N ALA A 54 0.06 -9.73 11.40
CA ALA A 54 -1.12 -10.50 11.80
C ALA A 54 -2.38 -9.92 11.14
N THR A 55 -2.47 -8.59 11.05
CA THR A 55 -3.55 -7.92 10.32
C THR A 55 -3.51 -8.31 8.83
N ILE A 56 -2.33 -8.34 8.20
CA ILE A 56 -2.18 -8.83 6.82
C ILE A 56 -2.58 -10.31 6.69
N GLY A 57 -2.24 -11.16 7.67
CA GLY A 57 -2.67 -12.56 7.67
C GLY A 57 -4.19 -12.71 7.77
N SER A 58 -4.85 -11.84 8.54
CA SER A 58 -6.29 -11.92 8.82
C SER A 58 -7.20 -11.62 7.62
N ILE A 59 -6.68 -11.02 6.54
CA ILE A 59 -7.45 -10.73 5.32
C ILE A 59 -7.56 -11.94 4.39
N PHE A 60 -6.78 -13.01 4.66
CA PHE A 60 -6.87 -14.26 3.93
C PHE A 60 -7.97 -15.14 4.53
N PRO A 61 -8.81 -15.78 3.69
CA PRO A 61 -9.86 -16.67 4.14
C PRO A 61 -9.30 -17.93 4.80
N ALA A 62 -10.08 -18.53 5.70
CA ALA A 62 -9.70 -19.78 6.38
C ALA A 62 -9.63 -20.97 5.42
N GLU A 63 -10.41 -20.91 4.33
CA GLU A 63 -10.41 -21.91 3.27
C GLU A 63 -9.69 -21.37 2.03
N TRP A 64 -9.17 -22.29 1.22
CA TRP A 64 -8.46 -21.93 0.00
C TRP A 64 -9.41 -21.34 -1.05
N ASP A 65 -9.15 -20.11 -1.47
CA ASP A 65 -9.87 -19.43 -2.55
C ASP A 65 -8.87 -18.86 -3.58
N TRP A 66 -8.90 -19.40 -4.79
CA TRP A 66 -8.01 -18.98 -5.89
C TRP A 66 -8.25 -17.54 -6.33
N HIS A 67 -9.50 -17.08 -6.35
CA HIS A 67 -9.82 -15.72 -6.74
C HIS A 67 -9.27 -14.74 -5.71
N GLN A 68 -9.50 -15.01 -4.43
CA GLN A 68 -8.97 -14.19 -3.34
C GLN A 68 -7.44 -14.19 -3.30
N PHE A 69 -6.79 -15.33 -3.53
CA PHE A 69 -5.34 -15.42 -3.60
C PHE A 69 -4.76 -14.47 -4.67
N TRP A 70 -5.27 -14.54 -5.91
CA TRP A 70 -4.78 -13.69 -6.99
C TRP A 70 -5.17 -12.23 -6.81
N TYR A 71 -6.36 -11.96 -6.27
CA TYR A 71 -6.80 -10.61 -5.93
C TYR A 71 -5.87 -9.98 -4.89
N MET A 72 -5.59 -10.68 -3.80
CA MET A 72 -4.69 -10.21 -2.74
C MET A 72 -3.26 -10.04 -3.23
N THR A 73 -2.78 -10.95 -4.07
CA THR A 73 -1.45 -10.84 -4.69
C THR A 73 -1.35 -9.58 -5.54
N ALA A 74 -2.36 -9.32 -6.38
CA ALA A 74 -2.42 -8.11 -7.20
C ALA A 74 -2.54 -6.84 -6.34
N PHE A 75 -3.38 -6.87 -5.31
CA PHE A 75 -3.59 -5.76 -4.37
C PHE A 75 -2.29 -5.39 -3.64
N LEU A 76 -1.60 -6.36 -3.03
CA LEU A 76 -0.32 -6.16 -2.36
C LEU A 76 0.75 -5.67 -3.35
N SER A 77 0.78 -6.21 -4.57
CA SER A 77 1.73 -5.76 -5.60
C SER A 77 1.52 -4.29 -6.00
N ILE A 78 0.26 -3.86 -6.15
CA ILE A 78 -0.08 -2.46 -6.43
C ILE A 78 0.36 -1.56 -5.27
N ILE A 79 0.08 -1.97 -4.03
CA ILE A 79 0.50 -1.23 -2.83
C ILE A 79 2.02 -1.10 -2.78
N LEU A 80 2.76 -2.19 -2.96
CA LEU A 80 4.22 -2.18 -2.94
C LEU A 80 4.81 -1.28 -4.04
N ALA A 81 4.28 -1.40 -5.27
CA ALA A 81 4.69 -0.55 -6.38
C ALA A 81 4.46 0.94 -6.08
N PHE A 82 3.29 1.28 -5.53
CA PHE A 82 2.99 2.65 -5.14
C PHE A 82 3.87 3.15 -3.99
N MET A 83 4.03 2.35 -2.93
CA MET A 83 4.85 2.71 -1.77
C MET A 83 6.31 2.94 -2.15
N ASN A 84 6.85 2.17 -3.09
CA ASN A 84 8.21 2.37 -3.61
C ASN A 84 8.37 3.63 -4.46
N ILE A 85 7.30 4.22 -4.99
CA ILE A 85 7.35 5.50 -5.71
C ILE A 85 7.29 6.69 -4.73
N LEU A 86 6.84 6.48 -3.49
CA LEU A 86 6.71 7.56 -2.52
C LEU A 86 8.06 8.16 -2.15
N PRO A 87 8.09 9.47 -1.82
CA PRO A 87 9.28 10.21 -1.46
C PRO A 87 9.77 9.89 -0.04
N ILE A 88 9.99 8.61 0.27
CA ILE A 88 10.43 8.14 1.57
C ILE A 88 11.92 7.80 1.47
N PRO A 89 12.79 8.49 2.23
CA PRO A 89 14.21 8.12 2.34
C PRO A 89 14.34 6.66 2.78
N ALA A 90 15.28 5.90 2.22
CA ALA A 90 15.41 4.44 2.30
C ALA A 90 14.61 3.57 1.32
N LEU A 91 13.65 4.13 0.57
CA LEU A 91 12.98 3.44 -0.55
C LEU A 91 13.43 4.00 -1.90
N ASP A 92 13.13 3.28 -2.98
CA ASP A 92 13.51 3.64 -4.36
C ASP A 92 13.06 5.07 -4.73
N GLY A 93 11.87 5.47 -4.32
CA GLY A 93 11.31 6.80 -4.54
C GLY A 93 12.05 7.93 -3.83
N GLY A 94 12.74 7.64 -2.73
CA GLY A 94 13.62 8.60 -2.05
C GLY A 94 14.83 8.98 -2.91
N HIS A 95 15.42 7.99 -3.58
CA HIS A 95 16.51 8.22 -4.55
C HIS A 95 16.02 9.00 -5.77
N VAL A 96 14.83 8.66 -6.28
CA VAL A 96 14.18 9.39 -7.36
C VAL A 96 13.98 10.86 -6.98
N LEU A 97 13.59 11.16 -5.74
CA LEU A 97 13.42 12.53 -5.28
C LEU A 97 14.75 13.30 -5.22
N PHE A 98 15.85 12.66 -4.80
CA PHE A 98 17.17 13.29 -4.85
C PHE A 98 17.62 13.60 -6.28
N LEU A 99 17.33 12.70 -7.23
CA LEU A 99 17.59 12.95 -8.65
C LEU A 99 16.73 14.10 -9.19
N PHE A 100 15.44 14.15 -8.85
CA PHE A 100 14.58 15.28 -9.22
C PHE A 100 15.10 16.61 -8.64
N TYR A 101 15.52 16.61 -7.38
CA TYR A 101 16.13 17.77 -6.74
C TYR A 101 17.42 18.19 -7.47
N GLU A 102 18.29 17.25 -7.84
CA GLU A 102 19.52 17.52 -8.59
C GLU A 102 19.20 18.11 -9.98
N ILE A 103 18.19 17.59 -10.68
CA ILE A 103 17.76 18.12 -11.99
C ILE A 103 17.30 19.59 -11.86
N ILE A 104 16.51 19.91 -10.83
CA ILE A 104 15.97 21.26 -10.61
C ILE A 104 17.06 22.23 -10.15
N THR A 105 17.87 21.83 -9.17
CA THR A 105 18.87 22.71 -8.55
C THR A 105 20.22 22.72 -9.26
N ARG A 106 20.44 21.77 -10.19
CA ARG A 106 21.72 21.49 -10.87
C ARG A 106 22.90 21.30 -9.92
N ARG A 107 22.62 20.94 -8.67
CA ARG A 107 23.61 20.74 -7.61
C ARG A 107 23.36 19.39 -6.95
N LYS A 108 24.43 18.60 -6.80
CA LYS A 108 24.35 17.37 -6.04
C LYS A 108 24.04 17.68 -4.57
N PRO A 109 23.06 17.00 -3.95
CA PRO A 109 22.95 16.97 -2.50
C PRO A 109 24.28 16.51 -1.90
N SER A 110 24.67 17.04 -0.74
CA SER A 110 25.88 16.57 -0.06
C SER A 110 25.75 15.11 0.36
N ASP A 111 26.79 14.31 0.19
CA ASP A 111 26.78 12.88 0.57
C ASP A 111 26.33 12.65 2.03
N LYS A 112 26.77 13.52 2.95
CA LYS A 112 26.34 13.47 4.35
C LYS A 112 24.83 13.64 4.52
N PHE A 113 24.21 14.56 3.77
CA PHE A 113 22.76 14.76 3.84
C PHE A 113 22.00 13.52 3.34
N MET A 114 22.47 12.90 2.26
CA MET A 114 21.86 11.67 1.74
C MET A 114 21.99 10.51 2.74
N GLU A 115 23.16 10.36 3.37
CA GLU A 115 23.40 9.35 4.40
C GLU A 115 22.47 9.56 5.61
N TYR A 116 22.38 10.79 6.14
CA TYR A 116 21.48 11.08 7.25
C TYR A 116 20.01 10.88 6.89
N ALA A 117 19.59 11.27 5.68
CA ALA A 117 18.23 11.05 5.22
C ALA A 117 17.92 9.54 5.15
N GLN A 118 18.83 8.74 4.59
CA GLN A 118 18.69 7.28 4.50
C GLN A 118 18.57 6.62 5.88
N ILE A 119 19.48 6.96 6.80
CA ILE A 119 19.48 6.40 8.16
C ILE A 119 18.20 6.80 8.90
N THR A 120 17.81 8.07 8.80
CA THR A 120 16.56 8.57 9.42
C THR A 120 15.34 7.84 8.87
N GLY A 121 15.28 7.65 7.55
CA GLY A 121 14.23 6.89 6.88
C GLY A 121 14.16 5.44 7.37
N MET A 122 15.30 4.75 7.43
CA MET A 122 15.35 3.38 7.95
C MET A 122 14.89 3.29 9.42
N VAL A 123 15.37 4.18 10.28
CA VAL A 123 14.97 4.20 11.70
C VAL A 123 13.46 4.41 11.84
N LEU A 124 12.88 5.32 11.06
CA LEU A 124 11.43 5.54 11.03
C LEU A 124 10.66 4.30 10.56
N LEU A 125 11.11 3.67 9.46
CA LEU A 125 10.47 2.46 8.92
C LEU A 125 10.52 1.28 9.90
N PHE A 126 11.69 1.00 10.49
CA PHE A 126 11.81 -0.05 11.50
C PHE A 126 11.03 0.28 12.77
N GLY A 127 11.00 1.55 13.19
CA GLY A 127 10.18 2.00 14.32
C GLY A 127 8.69 1.75 14.07
N LEU A 128 8.19 2.07 12.88
CA LEU A 128 6.80 1.80 12.48
C LEU A 128 6.50 0.30 12.38
N LEU A 129 7.44 -0.49 11.86
CA LEU A 129 7.30 -1.95 11.78
C LEU A 129 7.16 -2.57 13.18
N ILE A 130 8.04 -2.19 14.11
CA ILE A 130 8.00 -2.66 15.50
C ILE A 130 6.68 -2.22 16.14
N TRP A 131 6.30 -0.95 15.98
CA TRP A 131 5.05 -0.41 16.51
C TRP A 131 3.81 -1.17 16.01
N ALA A 132 3.72 -1.42 14.70
CA ALA A 132 2.61 -2.13 14.09
C ALA A 132 2.51 -3.58 14.60
N ASN A 133 3.65 -4.26 14.73
CA ASN A 133 3.69 -5.62 15.29
C ASN A 133 3.32 -5.65 16.78
N LEU A 134 3.76 -4.66 17.57
CA LEU A 134 3.34 -4.54 18.98
C LEU A 134 1.83 -4.30 19.08
N ASN A 135 1.27 -3.45 18.23
CA ASN A 135 -0.17 -3.20 18.18
C ASN A 135 -0.96 -4.48 17.85
N ASP A 136 -0.47 -5.27 16.89
CA ASP A 136 -1.05 -6.58 16.56
C ASP A 136 -1.00 -7.56 17.75
N VAL A 137 0.13 -7.65 18.46
CA VAL A 137 0.28 -8.53 19.64
C VAL A 137 -0.66 -8.10 20.77
N LEU A 138 -0.74 -6.79 21.05
CA LEU A 138 -1.64 -6.27 22.09
C LEU A 138 -3.11 -6.57 21.75
N ARG A 139 -3.50 -6.42 20.48
CA ARG A 139 -4.85 -6.73 20.01
C ARG A 139 -5.19 -8.22 20.02
N PHE A 140 -4.18 -9.08 19.93
CA PHE A 140 -4.37 -10.53 20.05
C PHE A 140 -4.54 -10.96 21.52
N LEU A 141 -3.89 -10.26 22.46
CA LEU A 141 -3.89 -10.60 23.88
C LEU A 141 -5.05 -9.98 24.68
N PHE A 142 -5.58 -8.84 24.24
CA PHE A 142 -6.64 -8.07 24.90
C PHE A 142 -7.81 -7.78 23.94
#